data_AF-A0A6G3XH60-F1
#
_entry.id   AF-A0A6G3XH60-F1
#
_cell.length_a   1.000
_cell.length_b   1.000
_cell.length_c   1.000
_cell.angle_alpha   90.00
_cell.angle_beta   90.00
_cell.angle_gamma   90.00
#
_symmetry.space_group_name_H-M   'P 1'
#
loop_
_entity.id
_entity.type
_entity.pdbx_description
1 polymer ?
#
loop_
_entity_poly.entity_id
_entity_poly.type
_entity_poly.pdbx_seq_one_letter_code
_entity_poly.pdbx_strand_id
1 'polypeptide(L)' 'MKALVKQKAEPGLWLMDVPEPEYGPTDVLIKVLRTGICGTDLHIRA' A
#
# COMPACT_ATOMS: atom_id res chain seq x y z
N MET A 1 -0.44 -5.09 -9.92
CA MET A 1 -0.64 -3.65 -9.67
C MET A 1 0.56 -3.06 -8.93
N LYS A 2 0.84 -1.76 -9.10
CA LYS A 2 1.92 -1.09 -8.35
C LYS A 2 1.46 -0.74 -6.94
N ALA A 3 2.32 -0.98 -5.95
CA ALA A 3 2.07 -0.65 -4.55
C ALA A 3 3.35 -0.17 -3.86
N LEU A 4 3.22 0.75 -2.91
CA LEU A 4 4.28 1.06 -1.95
C LEU A 4 4.17 0.07 -0.78
N VAL A 5 5.19 -0.77 -0.61
CA VAL A 5 5.20 -1.88 0.35
C VAL A 5 6.30 -1.65 1.38
N LYS A 6 6.00 -1.90 2.66
CA LYS A 6 7.02 -2.03 3.71
C LYS A 6 7.58 -3.46 3.67
N GLN A 7 8.54 -3.70 2.78
CA GLN A 7 9.06 -5.05 2.55
C GLN A 7 9.98 -5.54 3.68
N LYS A 8 10.63 -4.61 4.37
CA LYS A 8 11.59 -4.89 5.45
C LYS A 8 11.32 -4.01 6.66
N ALA A 9 11.67 -4.51 7.83
CA ALA A 9 11.66 -3.80 9.10
C ALA A 9 12.83 -2.80 9.20
N GLU A 10 12.93 -1.86 8.24
CA GLU A 10 13.96 -0.82 8.17
C GLU A 10 13.38 0.46 7.53
N PRO A 11 14.01 1.64 7.70
CA PRO A 11 13.51 2.88 7.08
C PRO A 11 13.35 2.77 5.56
N GLY A 12 12.21 3.25 5.05
CA GLY A 12 11.89 3.24 3.62
C GLY A 12 10.65 2.44 3.25
N LEU A 13 10.26 2.57 1.98
CA LEU A 13 9.20 1.84 1.31
C LEU A 13 9.68 1.45 -0.09
N TRP A 14 9.15 0.35 -0.62
CA TRP A 14 9.54 -0.18 -1.93
C TRP A 14 8.36 -0.12 -2.88
N LEU A 15 8.57 0.48 -4.06
CA LEU A 15 7.58 0.43 -5.13
C LEU A 15 7.70 -0.92 -5.84
N MET A 16 6.69 -1.76 -5.67
CA MET A 16 6.67 -3.13 -6.18
C MET A 16 5.44 -3.39 -7.02
N ASP A 17 5.54 -4.34 -7.94
CA ASP A 17 4.39 -4.93 -8.62
C ASP A 17 3.89 -6.13 -7.79
N VAL A 18 2.63 -6.08 -7.35
CA VAL A 18 1.95 -7.09 -6.53
C VAL A 18 0.72 -7.63 -7.26
N PRO A 19 0.21 -8.85 -6.94
CA PRO A 19 -1.03 -9.35 -7.53
C PRO A 19 -2.22 -8.43 -7.20
N GLU A 20 -3.29 -8.54 -8.00
CA GLU A 20 -4.56 -7.91 -7.68
C GLU A 20 -5.19 -8.62 -6.46
N PRO A 21 -5.78 -7.88 -5.49
CA PRO A 21 -6.31 -8.50 -4.28
C PRO A 21 -7.56 -9.32 -4.57
N GLU A 22 -7.70 -10.43 -3.85
CA GLU A 22 -8.98 -11.15 -3.76
C GLU A 22 -9.93 -10.39 -2.83
N TYR A 23 -11.23 -10.48 -3.11
CA TYR A 23 -12.27 -9.75 -2.37
C TYR A 23 -13.49 -10.63 -2.14
N GLY A 24 -14.10 -10.50 -0.95
CA GLY A 24 -15.26 -11.27 -0.54
C GLY A 24 -16.59 -10.64 -0.94
N PRO A 25 -17.72 -11.25 -0.55
CA PRO A 25 -19.06 -10.83 -0.96
C PRO A 25 -19.47 -9.41 -0.53
N THR A 26 -18.85 -8.90 0.54
CA THR A 26 -19.16 -7.58 1.13
C THR A 26 -18.08 -6.54 0.88
N ASP A 27 -17.02 -6.91 0.17
CA ASP A 27 -15.88 -6.04 -0.06
C ASP A 27 -16.06 -5.25 -1.36
N VAL A 28 -15.33 -4.14 -1.45
CA VAL A 28 -15.29 -3.33 -2.67
C VAL A 28 -13.86 -3.27 -3.19
N LEU A 29 -13.70 -3.57 -4.48
CA LEU A 29 -12.44 -3.37 -5.18
C LEU A 29 -12.36 -1.93 -5.70
N ILE A 30 -11.43 -1.14 -5.17
CA ILE A 30 -11.30 0.28 -5.51
C ILE A 30 -10.07 0.49 -6.40
N LYS A 31 -10.28 1.08 -7.58
CA LYS A 31 -9.19 1.58 -8.43
C LYS A 31 -8.72 2.95 -7.95
N VAL A 32 -7.61 2.98 -7.22
CA VAL A 32 -7.00 4.22 -6.73
C VAL A 32 -6.44 5.04 -7.91
N LEU A 33 -6.99 6.24 -8.13
CA LEU A 33 -6.49 7.17 -9.15
C LEU A 33 -5.44 8.13 -8.59
N ARG A 34 -5.63 8.58 -7.35
CA ARG A 34 -4.78 9.51 -6.61
C ARG A 34 -4.84 9.16 -5.12
N THR A 35 -3.74 9.37 -4.41
CA THR A 35 -3.65 9.23 -2.95
C THR A 35 -2.74 10.33 -2.39
N GLY A 36 -2.87 10.63 -1.10
CA GLY A 36 -2.04 11.60 -0.39
C GLY A 36 -1.08 10.92 0.58
N ILE A 37 -0.08 11.66 1.04
CA ILE A 37 0.82 11.27 2.12
C ILE A 37 0.50 12.18 3.31
N CYS A 38 0.34 11.60 4.50
CA CYS A 38 0.09 12.33 5.73
C CYS A 38 1.21 12.11 6.76
N GLY A 39 1.12 12.79 7.90
CA GLY A 39 2.10 12.65 8.98
C GLY A 39 2.26 11.20 9.45
N THR A 40 1.18 10.41 9.51
CA THR A 40 1.21 9.01 9.93
C THR A 40 2.10 8.16 9.03
N ASP A 41 2.09 8.39 7.73
CA ASP A 41 2.90 7.64 6.76
C ASP A 41 4.40 7.87 7.00
N LEU A 42 4.80 9.08 7.40
CA LEU A 42 6.18 9.42 7.76
C LEU A 42 6.64 8.75 9.05
N HIS A 43 5.71 8.34 9.91
CA HIS A 43 5.99 7.67 11.18
C HIS A 43 5.95 6.14 11.07
N ILE A 44 5.74 5.56 9.88
CA ILE A 44 5.77 4.10 9.70
C ILE A 44 7.17 3.56 10.07
N ARG A 45 7.24 2.82 11.18
CA ARG A 45 8.47 2.24 11.73
C ARG A 45 8.73 0.82 11.19
N ALA A 46 9.89 0.28 11.57
CA ALA A 46 10.29 -1.11 11.34
C ALA A 46 9.31 -2.09 11.99
#